data_AF-A0A521GCE8-F1
#
_entry.id   AF-A0A521GCE8-F1
#
_cell.length_a   1.000
_cell.length_b   1.000
_cell.length_c   1.000
_cell.angle_alpha   90.00
_cell.angle_beta   90.00
_cell.angle_gamma   90.00
#
_symmetry.space_group_name_H-M   'P 1'
#
loop_
_entity.id
_entity.type
_entity.pdbx_description
1 polymer ?
#
loop_
_entity_poly.entity_id
_entity_poly.type
_entity_poly.pdbx_seq_one_letter_code
_entity_poly.pdbx_strand_id
1 'polypeptide(L)'
;MSLSTIYLSSMQSARIRFYSSPELLNQTTIVWLQGDGNYTRIHRLDHAPLVVSYTLKRFEEHLTGFVRVRRDVVVNPAFVKTCWKSGPEPFTLCLIDGTVIKAPRRKWRSVMQQLEKANVKLNFLTD
;
A
#
# COMPACT_ATOMS: atom_id res chain seq x y z
N MET A 1 -29.32 11.46 -11.98
CA MET A 1 -28.56 10.98 -10.80
C MET A 1 -27.10 11.22 -11.07
N SER A 2 -26.47 12.16 -10.37
CA SER A 2 -25.10 12.59 -10.68
C SER A 2 -24.08 11.52 -10.25
N LEU A 3 -23.05 11.31 -11.08
CA LEU A 3 -21.95 10.34 -10.88
C LEU A 3 -21.18 10.54 -9.56
N SER A 4 -21.38 11.65 -8.85
CA SER A 4 -20.79 11.88 -7.53
C SER A 4 -21.39 10.99 -6.43
N THR A 5 -22.64 10.55 -6.55
CA THR A 5 -23.33 9.81 -5.47
C THR A 5 -22.88 8.35 -5.39
N ILE A 6 -22.47 7.72 -6.49
CA ILE A 6 -22.09 6.30 -6.52
C ILE A 6 -20.66 6.09 -6.00
N TYR A 7 -19.76 7.07 -6.17
CA TYR A 7 -18.35 6.91 -5.82
C TYR A 7 -18.07 6.99 -4.30
N LEU A 8 -19.01 7.53 -3.51
CA LEU A 8 -18.89 7.60 -2.05
C LEU A 8 -19.19 6.25 -1.35
N SER A 9 -19.71 5.26 -2.07
CA SER A 9 -20.25 4.02 -1.47
C SER A 9 -19.22 2.95 -1.09
N SER A 10 -17.97 3.02 -1.56
CA SER A 10 -17.02 1.88 -1.41
C SER A 10 -15.80 2.14 -0.54
N MET A 11 -15.63 3.32 0.04
CA MET A 11 -14.57 3.55 1.04
C MET A 11 -15.12 3.31 2.45
N GLN A 12 -15.31 2.03 2.80
CA GLN A 12 -15.47 1.64 4.21
C GLN A 12 -14.19 2.06 4.95
N SER A 13 -14.29 3.11 5.76
CA SER A 13 -13.20 3.55 6.64
C SER A 13 -13.07 2.56 7.78
N ALA A 14 -12.31 1.48 7.57
CA ALA A 14 -12.00 0.53 8.63
C ALA A 14 -11.09 1.20 9.67
N ARG A 15 -11.55 1.22 10.92
CA ARG A 15 -10.76 1.68 12.07
C ARG A 15 -10.12 0.47 12.73
N ILE A 16 -8.80 0.34 12.66
CA ILE A 16 -8.08 -0.77 13.26
C ILE A 16 -7.59 -0.36 14.65
N ARG A 17 -7.96 -1.11 15.68
CA ARG A 17 -7.45 -0.96 17.05
C ARG A 17 -6.36 -2.01 17.29
N PHE A 18 -5.23 -1.57 17.83
CA PHE A 18 -4.12 -2.46 18.21
C PHE A 18 -4.12 -2.66 19.72
N TYR A 19 -3.73 -3.84 20.21
CA TYR A 19 -3.52 -4.01 21.66
C TYR A 19 -2.26 -3.27 22.12
N SER A 20 -1.27 -3.12 21.23
CA SER A 20 0.01 -2.44 21.50
C SER A 20 -0.02 -0.93 21.29
N SER A 21 -1.10 -0.37 20.73
CA SER A 21 -1.29 1.09 20.63
C SER A 21 -2.78 1.43 20.78
N PRO A 22 -3.16 2.36 21.68
CA PRO A 22 -4.55 2.76 21.85
C PRO A 22 -5.10 3.55 20.65
N GLU A 23 -4.23 3.93 19.70
CA GLU A 23 -4.58 4.72 18.53
C GLU A 23 -5.50 3.97 17.56
N LEU A 24 -6.58 4.63 17.14
CA LEU A 24 -7.47 4.13 16.08
C LEU A 24 -6.87 4.49 14.73
N LEU A 25 -6.40 3.49 13.99
CA LEU A 25 -5.79 3.69 12.68
C LEU A 25 -6.87 3.77 11.60
N ASN A 26 -6.89 4.88 10.84
CA ASN A 26 -7.69 4.98 9.63
C ASN A 26 -6.91 4.40 8.46
N GLN A 27 -7.44 3.36 7.82
CA GLN A 27 -6.81 2.72 6.67
C GLN A 27 -6.54 3.67 5.50
N THR A 28 -7.38 4.70 5.30
CA THR A 28 -7.23 5.63 4.17
C THR A 28 -6.01 6.54 4.29
N THR A 29 -5.43 6.68 5.48
CA THR A 29 -4.23 7.49 5.71
C THR A 29 -2.94 6.67 5.67
N ILE A 30 -3.02 5.35 5.53
CA ILE A 30 -1.85 4.46 5.47
C ILE A 30 -1.29 4.48 4.05
N VAL A 31 -0.03 4.89 3.93
CA VAL A 31 0.72 4.96 2.66
C VAL A 31 1.30 3.59 2.33
N TRP A 32 2.03 2.99 3.27
CA TRP A 32 2.62 1.66 3.12
C TRP A 32 2.99 1.08 4.49
N LEU A 33 3.28 -0.22 4.52
CA LEU A 33 3.70 -0.95 5.70
C LEU A 33 5.02 -1.67 5.44
N GLN A 34 5.90 -1.61 6.43
CA GLN A 34 7.20 -2.29 6.44
C GLN A 34 7.23 -3.34 7.55
N GLY A 35 7.57 -4.58 7.20
CA GLY A 35 7.77 -5.65 8.17
C GLY A 35 9.20 -5.63 8.71
N ASP A 36 9.35 -5.74 10.02
CA ASP A 36 10.63 -5.81 10.74
C ASP A 36 10.52 -6.90 11.82
N GLY A 37 10.74 -8.16 11.40
CA GLY A 37 10.54 -9.33 12.25
C GLY A 37 9.07 -9.49 12.69
N ASN A 38 8.84 -9.44 14.01
CA ASN A 38 7.50 -9.53 14.62
C ASN A 38 6.81 -8.15 14.74
N TYR A 39 7.44 -7.11 14.21
CA TYR A 39 6.93 -5.76 14.22
C TYR A 39 6.58 -5.31 12.80
N THR A 40 5.64 -4.38 12.72
CA THR A 40 5.32 -3.67 11.48
C THR A 40 5.39 -2.18 11.73
N ARG A 41 6.12 -1.47 10.87
CA ARG A 41 6.10 0.00 10.80
C ARG A 41 5.03 0.41 9.79
N ILE A 42 4.10 1.23 10.24
CA ILE A 42 2.97 1.74 9.45
C ILE A 42 3.30 3.18 9.08
N HIS A 43 3.60 3.41 7.80
CA HIS A 43 3.88 4.74 7.26
C HIS A 43 2.56 5.40 6.86
N ARG A 44 2.32 6.60 7.37
CA ARG A 44 1.05 7.32 7.29
C ARG A 44 1.28 8.71 6.73
N LEU A 45 0.28 9.26 6.05
CA LEU A 45 0.30 10.67 5.64
C LEU A 45 0.50 11.57 6.86
N ASP A 46 1.41 12.53 6.75
CA ASP A 46 1.61 13.64 7.69
C ASP A 46 1.81 13.24 9.16
N HIS A 47 2.21 11.99 9.41
CA HIS A 47 2.45 11.45 10.74
C HIS A 47 3.71 10.60 10.78
N ALA A 48 4.39 10.60 11.93
CA ALA A 48 5.48 9.69 12.17
C ALA A 48 5.02 8.22 12.02
N PRO A 49 5.88 7.31 11.56
CA PRO A 49 5.54 5.90 11.44
C PRO A 49 5.10 5.31 12.79
N LEU A 50 3.98 4.59 12.79
CA LEU A 50 3.52 3.85 13.97
C LEU A 50 4.13 2.45 13.95
N VAL A 51 4.79 2.03 15.03
CA VAL A 51 5.31 0.67 15.17
C VAL A 51 4.37 -0.16 16.02
N VAL A 52 3.96 -1.32 15.52
CA VAL A 52 3.12 -2.26 16.26
C VAL A 52 3.70 -3.67 16.26
N SER A 53 3.42 -4.43 17.32
CA SER A 53 3.82 -5.84 17.51
C SER A 53 2.93 -6.84 16.75
N TYR A 54 2.63 -6.54 15.49
CA TYR A 54 1.91 -7.43 14.59
C TYR A 54 2.67 -7.64 13.30
N THR A 55 2.51 -8.83 12.70
CA THR A 55 3.12 -9.16 11.42
C THR A 55 2.32 -8.60 10.25
N LEU A 56 2.99 -8.38 9.11
CA LEU A 56 2.31 -7.98 7.86
C LEU A 56 1.20 -8.95 7.43
N LYS A 57 1.34 -10.24 7.74
CA LYS A 57 0.29 -11.23 7.45
C LYS A 57 -1.03 -10.88 8.15
N ARG A 58 -0.96 -10.50 9.43
CA ARG A 58 -2.15 -10.06 10.17
C ARG A 58 -2.77 -8.81 9.55
N PHE A 59 -1.95 -7.91 9.03
CA PHE A 59 -2.44 -6.73 8.32
C PHE A 59 -3.14 -7.08 7.01
N GLU A 60 -2.61 -8.01 6.22
CA GLU A 60 -3.25 -8.46 4.97
C GLU A 60 -4.63 -9.09 5.19
N GLU A 61 -4.88 -9.68 6.35
CA GLU A 61 -6.18 -10.24 6.73
C GLU A 61 -7.23 -9.14 7.05
N HIS A 62 -6.80 -7.94 7.43
CA HIS A 62 -7.69 -6.86 7.89
C HIS A 62 -7.73 -5.66 6.94
N LEU A 63 -6.67 -5.43 6.17
CA LEU A 63 -6.57 -4.31 5.22
C LEU A 63 -7.08 -4.74 3.84
N THR A 64 -8.12 -4.04 3.38
CA THR A 64 -8.71 -4.25 2.05
C THR A 64 -8.03 -3.42 0.97
N GLY A 65 -7.71 -4.03 -0.18
CA GLY A 65 -7.16 -3.30 -1.33
C GLY A 65 -5.67 -2.93 -1.23
N PHE A 66 -4.96 -3.41 -0.21
CA PHE A 66 -3.50 -3.26 -0.09
C PHE A 66 -2.78 -4.33 -0.91
N VAL A 67 -1.58 -4.01 -1.41
CA VAL A 67 -0.82 -4.88 -2.34
C VAL A 67 0.53 -5.26 -1.74
N ARG A 68 0.77 -6.56 -1.54
CA ARG A 68 2.04 -7.08 -1.02
C ARG A 68 3.12 -7.22 -2.11
N VAL A 69 3.91 -6.17 -2.29
CA VAL A 69 4.96 -6.10 -3.32
C VAL A 69 6.26 -6.84 -2.96
N ARG A 70 6.57 -7.00 -1.66
CA ARG A 70 7.76 -7.75 -1.17
C ARG A 70 7.40 -8.51 0.11
N ARG A 71 8.28 -9.39 0.61
CA ARG A 71 7.98 -10.18 1.84
C ARG A 71 7.75 -9.28 3.07
N ASP A 72 8.41 -8.14 3.08
CA ASP A 72 8.50 -7.14 4.13
C ASP A 72 7.87 -5.79 3.72
N VAL A 73 7.14 -5.74 2.60
CA VAL A 73 6.54 -4.49 2.10
C VAL A 73 5.13 -4.73 1.55
N VAL A 74 4.18 -3.99 2.09
CA VAL A 74 2.80 -3.89 1.63
C VAL A 74 2.52 -2.42 1.31
N VAL A 75 1.96 -2.13 0.14
CA VAL A 75 1.68 -0.75 -0.30
C VAL A 75 0.18 -0.52 -0.43
N ASN A 76 -0.26 0.70 -0.17
CA ASN A 76 -1.58 1.14 -0.56
C ASN A 76 -1.53 1.66 -2.01
N PRO A 77 -2.28 1.07 -2.95
CA PRO A 77 -2.30 1.48 -4.36
C PRO A 77 -2.67 2.96 -4.55
N ALA A 78 -3.53 3.53 -3.69
CA ALA A 78 -3.95 4.92 -3.77
C ALA A 78 -2.78 5.92 -3.63
N PHE A 79 -1.65 5.47 -3.08
CA PHE A 79 -0.46 6.27 -2.85
C PHE A 79 0.72 5.90 -3.76
N VAL A 80 0.51 5.03 -4.74
CA VAL A 80 1.50 4.73 -5.77
C VAL A 80 1.47 5.85 -6.82
N LYS A 81 2.57 6.59 -6.94
CA LYS A 81 2.72 7.70 -7.88
C LYS A 81 3.11 7.20 -9.28
N THR A 82 4.14 6.35 -9.35
CA THR A 82 4.62 5.75 -10.60
C THR A 82 5.12 4.34 -10.37
N CYS A 83 5.09 3.52 -11.42
CA CYS A 83 5.77 2.23 -11.44
C CYS A 83 6.45 2.03 -12.79
N TRP A 84 7.63 1.41 -12.78
CA TRP A 84 8.38 1.13 -14.00
C TRP A 84 9.28 -0.09 -13.83
N LYS A 85 9.74 -0.61 -14.96
CA LYS A 85 10.74 -1.68 -15.07
C LYS A 85 11.87 -1.15 -15.96
N SER A 86 13.12 -1.42 -15.60
CA SER A 86 14.28 -1.08 -16.44
C SER A 86 15.06 -2.36 -16.73
N GLY A 87 14.93 -2.90 -17.94
CA GLY A 87 15.68 -4.07 -18.38
C GLY A 87 15.57 -5.32 -17.46
N PRO A 88 16.68 -5.97 -17.09
CA PRO A 88 16.68 -7.16 -16.24
C PRO A 88 16.39 -6.89 -14.75
N GLU A 89 16.45 -5.63 -14.32
CA GLU A 89 16.38 -5.23 -12.92
C GLU A 89 15.01 -5.49 -12.26
N PRO A 90 14.97 -5.52 -10.91
CA PRO A 90 13.73 -5.40 -10.17
C PRO A 90 12.89 -4.20 -10.65
N PHE A 91 11.57 -4.36 -10.66
CA PHE A 91 10.71 -3.23 -10.97
C PHE A 91 10.64 -2.29 -9.75
N THR A 92 10.38 -1.02 -10.02
CA THR A 92 10.38 0.02 -9.00
C THR A 92 9.00 0.66 -8.90
N LEU A 93 8.55 0.90 -7.67
CA LEU A 93 7.41 1.76 -7.37
C LEU A 93 7.91 3.02 -6.67
N CYS A 94 7.41 4.17 -7.08
CA CYS A 94 7.56 5.42 -6.35
C CYS A 94 6.22 5.76 -5.70
N LEU A 95 6.25 6.03 -4.40
CA LEU A 95 5.09 6.49 -3.64
C LEU A 95 5.02 8.02 -3.61
N ILE A 96 3.86 8.56 -3.24
CA ILE A 96 3.67 10.02 -3.19
C ILE A 96 4.53 10.74 -2.15
N ASP A 97 5.00 10.03 -1.11
CA ASP A 97 5.90 10.54 -0.07
C ASP A 97 7.37 10.53 -0.50
N GLY A 98 7.66 10.18 -1.76
CA GLY A 98 9.01 10.05 -2.31
C GLY A 98 9.67 8.70 -2.02
N THR A 99 9.02 7.80 -1.26
CA THR A 99 9.56 6.47 -0.97
C THR A 99 9.70 5.66 -2.26
N VAL A 100 10.87 5.03 -2.44
CA VAL A 100 11.17 4.17 -3.58
C VAL A 100 11.23 2.71 -3.14
N ILE A 101 10.37 1.87 -3.70
CA ILE A 101 10.28 0.45 -3.37
C ILE A 101 10.72 -0.39 -4.58
N LYS A 102 11.81 -1.15 -4.41
CA LYS A 102 12.25 -2.15 -5.38
C LYS A 102 11.59 -3.50 -5.10
N ALA A 103 10.97 -4.10 -6.11
CA ALA A 103 10.26 -5.36 -5.98
C ALA A 103 10.72 -6.38 -7.05
N PRO A 104 10.79 -7.68 -6.70
CA PRO A 104 11.29 -8.69 -7.63
C PRO A 104 10.45 -8.79 -8.90
N ARG A 105 11.10 -8.84 -10.07
CA ARG A 105 10.43 -8.89 -11.39
C ARG A 105 9.36 -9.96 -11.52
N ARG A 106 9.52 -11.13 -10.90
CA ARG A 106 8.51 -12.21 -10.89
C ARG A 106 7.15 -11.78 -10.32
N LYS A 107 7.12 -10.78 -9.45
CA LYS A 107 5.89 -10.21 -8.87
C LYS A 107 5.23 -9.17 -9.76
N TRP A 108 5.90 -8.68 -10.82
CA TRP A 108 5.41 -7.63 -11.71
C TRP A 108 3.97 -7.87 -12.15
N ARG A 109 3.71 -9.01 -12.82
CA ARG A 109 2.36 -9.32 -13.36
C ARG A 109 1.28 -9.27 -12.28
N SER A 110 1.53 -9.91 -11.14
CA SER A 110 0.57 -9.99 -10.04
C SER A 110 0.34 -8.64 -9.37
N VAL A 111 1.39 -7.84 -9.19
CA VAL A 111 1.29 -6.50 -8.60
C VAL A 111 0.57 -5.55 -9.54
N MET A 112 0.93 -5.54 -10.82
CA MET A 112 0.27 -4.69 -11.83
C MET A 112 -1.21 -4.98 -11.93
N GLN A 113 -1.61 -6.26 -11.99
CA GLN A 113 -3.01 -6.64 -12.02
C GLN A 113 -3.78 -6.16 -10.78
N GLN A 114 -3.14 -6.15 -9.60
CA GLN A 114 -3.76 -5.63 -8.38
C GLN A 114 -3.87 -4.11 -8.38
N LEU A 115 -2.85 -3.40 -8.90
CA LEU A 115 -2.88 -1.94 -9.01
C LEU A 115 -3.94 -1.46 -10.03
N GLU A 116 -4.07 -2.16 -11.16
CA GLU A 116 -5.11 -1.89 -12.16
C GLU A 116 -6.52 -2.09 -11.59
N LYS A 117 -6.74 -3.19 -10.86
CA LYS A 117 -8.02 -3.45 -10.15
C LYS A 117 -8.34 -2.37 -9.11
N ALA A 118 -7.31 -1.78 -8.50
CA ALA A 118 -7.47 -0.67 -7.56
C ALA A 118 -7.73 0.68 -8.25
N ASN A 119 -7.90 0.69 -9.59
CA ASN A 119 -8.18 1.87 -10.42
C ASN A 119 -7.12 2.97 -10.30
N VAL A 120 -5.86 2.59 -10.04
CA VAL A 120 -4.75 3.54 -9.97
C VAL A 120 -4.42 4.03 -11.38
N LYS A 121 -4.52 5.34 -11.60
CA LYS A 121 -4.00 5.99 -12.82
C LYS A 121 -2.47 5.97 -12.77
N LEU A 122 -1.87 4.87 -13.21
CA LEU A 122 -0.42 4.73 -13.25
C LEU A 122 0.12 5.49 -14.46
N ASN A 123 1.00 6.45 -14.21
CA ASN A 123 1.87 6.99 -15.25
C ASN A 123 2.98 5.97 -15.48
N PHE A 124 2.84 5.18 -16.53
CA PHE A 124 3.88 4.28 -16.99
C PHE A 124 4.99 5.10 -17.62
N LEU A 125 6.18 5.05 -17.02
CA LEU A 125 7.40 5.42 -17.72
C LEU A 125 7.93 4.14 -18.37
N THR A 126 7.73 4.02 -19.68
CA THR A 126 8.41 3.03 -20.51
C THR A 126 9.69 3.65 -21.03
N ASP A 127 10.82 2.99 -20.74
CA ASP A 127 12.04 3.13 -21.55
C ASP A 127 11.80 2.59 -22.97
#